data_AF-A0A6G7ZPC8-F1
#
_entry.id   AF-A0A6G7ZPC8-F1
#
_cell.length_a   1.000
_cell.length_b   1.000
_cell.length_c   1.000
_cell.angle_alpha   90.00
_cell.angle_beta   90.00
_cell.angle_gamma   90.00
#
_symmetry.space_group_name_H-M   'P 1'
#
loop_
_entity.id
_entity.type
_entity.pdbx_description
1 polymer ?
#
loop_
_entity_poly.entity_id
_entity_poly.type
_entity_poly.pdbx_seq_one_letter_code
_entity_poly.pdbx_strand_id
1 'polypeptide(L)'
;MEPNAADTRTESRQVRLRITWRYLVAFAALTILCGTSHEFVHHFSAAAICGGFGVKTFNSFDIAPGCEANPWHWAATLAGPAFTFGLMWWGALLLRRQSTSDRQIGFALIFANFPINRLFFVLIYANDEYDAAFHLFGRSELVHLLTIAATWLIALPPVVIGYRAIANPKRPLWFAAFFILPFVFVLTFAAVFLENYLLLEKHFLASRVLGVPWLILVVEGLSLAIYYAFRRDLTGRRRLSD
;
A
#
# COMPACT_ATOMS: atom_id res chain seq x y z
N MET A 1 -9.01 -42.82 14.13
CA MET A 1 -9.39 -41.39 14.12
C MET A 1 -8.90 -40.81 12.81
N GLU A 2 -9.77 -40.70 11.81
CA GLU A 2 -9.45 -39.96 10.59
C GLU A 2 -9.36 -38.47 10.93
N PRO A 3 -8.32 -37.76 10.45
CA PRO A 3 -8.27 -36.31 10.59
C PRO A 3 -9.45 -35.70 9.82
N ASN A 4 -10.21 -34.86 10.52
CA ASN A 4 -11.38 -34.16 10.00
C ASN A 4 -10.97 -33.35 8.75
N ALA A 5 -11.64 -33.53 7.60
CA ALA A 5 -11.29 -32.89 6.33
C ALA A 5 -11.33 -31.35 6.37
N ALA A 6 -11.96 -30.76 7.38
CA ALA A 6 -11.92 -29.32 7.66
C ALA A 6 -10.57 -28.85 8.25
N ASP A 7 -9.88 -29.72 8.99
CA ASP A 7 -8.61 -29.41 9.66
C ASP A 7 -7.44 -29.41 8.65
N THR A 8 -7.41 -30.39 7.75
CA THR A 8 -6.43 -30.48 6.65
C THR A 8 -6.56 -29.34 5.64
N ARG A 9 -7.76 -28.81 5.39
CA ARG A 9 -7.92 -27.61 4.52
C ARG A 9 -7.35 -26.35 5.16
N THR A 10 -7.33 -26.28 6.49
CA THR A 10 -6.89 -25.09 7.25
C THR A 10 -5.36 -25.02 7.34
N GLU A 11 -4.68 -26.16 7.52
CA GLU A 11 -3.21 -26.22 7.39
C GLU A 11 -2.75 -25.87 5.98
N SER A 12 -3.52 -26.29 4.97
CA SER A 12 -3.15 -26.09 3.58
C SER A 12 -3.11 -24.64 3.13
N ARG A 13 -3.54 -23.62 3.90
CA ARG A 13 -3.60 -22.19 3.47
C ARG A 13 -2.64 -21.26 4.22
N GLN A 14 -1.69 -21.85 4.93
CA GLN A 14 -0.82 -21.13 5.84
C GLN A 14 0.39 -20.48 5.14
N VAL A 15 0.86 -19.39 5.74
CA VAL A 15 2.08 -18.64 5.39
C VAL A 15 3.04 -18.76 6.56
N ARG A 16 4.22 -19.33 6.31
CA ARG A 16 5.32 -19.37 7.26
C ARG A 16 6.36 -18.34 6.84
N LEU A 17 6.45 -17.26 7.60
CA LEU A 17 7.36 -16.14 7.36
C LEU A 17 8.77 -16.54 7.77
N ARG A 18 9.71 -16.49 6.82
CA ARG A 18 11.13 -16.72 7.04
C ARG A 18 11.86 -15.43 6.69
N ILE A 19 12.02 -14.55 7.68
CA ILE A 19 12.60 -13.23 7.45
C ILE A 19 14.10 -13.35 7.28
N THR A 20 14.58 -12.94 6.11
CA THR A 20 15.98 -12.70 5.81
C THR A 20 16.16 -11.23 5.47
N TRP A 21 17.38 -10.71 5.48
CA TRP A 21 17.61 -9.34 5.04
C TRP A 21 17.15 -9.11 3.58
N ARG A 22 17.30 -10.12 2.70
CA ARG A 22 16.83 -10.08 1.31
C ARG A 22 15.32 -9.99 1.22
N TYR A 23 14.60 -10.73 2.08
CA TYR A 23 13.15 -10.63 2.20
C TYR A 23 12.75 -9.20 2.58
N LEU A 24 13.41 -8.61 3.59
CA LEU A 24 13.12 -7.24 4.03
C LEU A 24 13.37 -6.22 2.93
N VAL A 25 14.47 -6.35 2.17
CA VAL A 25 14.78 -5.49 1.02
C VAL A 25 13.71 -5.61 -0.07
N ALA A 26 13.31 -6.83 -0.44
CA ALA A 26 12.24 -7.04 -1.42
C ALA A 26 10.89 -6.47 -0.94
N PHE A 27 10.58 -6.66 0.34
CA PHE A 27 9.34 -6.17 0.94
C PHE A 27 9.33 -4.64 1.05
N ALA A 28 10.44 -4.01 1.43
CA ALA A 28 10.59 -2.56 1.45
C ALA A 28 10.47 -1.95 0.05
N ALA A 29 11.09 -2.57 -0.96
CA ALA A 29 10.93 -2.15 -2.35
C ALA A 29 9.47 -2.26 -2.82
N LEU A 30 8.79 -3.39 -2.53
CA LEU A 30 7.36 -3.54 -2.82
C LEU A 30 6.51 -2.48 -2.10
N THR A 31 6.88 -2.16 -0.86
CA THR A 31 6.21 -1.16 -0.03
C THR A 31 6.32 0.24 -0.66
N ILE A 32 7.51 0.61 -1.17
CA ILE A 32 7.67 1.86 -1.94
C ILE A 32 6.80 1.81 -3.19
N LEU A 33 6.91 0.76 -4.02
CA LEU A 33 6.14 0.64 -5.26
C LEU A 33 4.63 0.77 -5.01
N CYS A 34 4.10 0.14 -3.97
CA CYS A 34 2.68 0.26 -3.63
C CYS A 34 2.31 1.70 -3.23
N GLY A 35 3.10 2.35 -2.37
CA GLY A 35 2.84 3.71 -1.91
C GLY A 35 2.97 4.75 -3.01
N THR A 36 4.03 4.70 -3.81
CA THR A 36 4.21 5.62 -4.94
C THR A 36 3.19 5.37 -6.04
N SER A 37 2.83 4.11 -6.33
CA SER A 37 1.78 3.79 -7.30
C SER A 37 0.41 4.33 -6.87
N HIS A 38 0.11 4.30 -5.57
CA HIS A 38 -1.09 4.94 -5.02
C HIS A 38 -1.13 6.44 -5.37
N GLU A 39 -0.05 7.17 -5.10
CA GLU A 39 0.07 8.59 -5.47
C GLU A 39 0.07 8.83 -6.99
N PHE A 40 0.65 7.91 -7.78
CA PHE A 40 0.57 8.01 -9.23
C PHE A 40 -0.87 7.86 -9.72
N VAL A 41 -1.65 6.94 -9.14
CA VAL A 41 -3.05 6.76 -9.53
C VAL A 41 -3.86 8.01 -9.21
N HIS A 42 -3.64 8.67 -8.07
CA HIS A 42 -4.21 9.99 -7.81
C HIS A 42 -3.84 10.99 -8.91
N HIS A 43 -2.54 11.15 -9.16
CA HIS A 43 -2.00 12.15 -10.08
C HIS A 43 -2.49 11.98 -11.52
N PHE A 44 -2.47 10.76 -12.04
CA PHE A 44 -2.96 10.48 -13.40
C PHE A 44 -4.50 10.56 -13.50
N SER A 45 -5.23 10.18 -12.45
CA SER A 45 -6.69 10.34 -12.43
C SER A 45 -7.08 11.81 -12.38
N ALA A 46 -6.40 12.60 -11.54
CA ALA A 46 -6.53 14.05 -11.53
C ALA A 46 -6.26 14.65 -12.91
N ALA A 47 -5.17 14.24 -13.56
CA ALA A 47 -4.86 14.73 -14.90
C ALA A 47 -5.93 14.38 -15.94
N ALA A 48 -6.49 13.17 -15.88
CA ALA A 48 -7.58 12.76 -16.76
C ALA A 48 -8.87 13.56 -16.53
N ILE A 49 -9.20 13.87 -15.27
CA ILE A 49 -10.40 14.65 -14.90
C ILE A 49 -10.21 16.14 -15.22
N CYS A 50 -9.03 16.68 -14.95
CA CYS A 50 -8.71 18.10 -15.04
C CYS A 50 -8.18 18.53 -16.42
N GLY A 51 -7.83 17.59 -17.29
CA GLY A 51 -7.24 17.88 -18.61
C GLY A 51 -5.78 18.37 -18.55
N GLY A 52 -5.11 18.26 -17.40
CA GLY A 52 -3.74 18.73 -17.19
C GLY A 52 -3.13 18.21 -15.90
N PHE A 53 -1.81 18.17 -15.81
CA PHE A 53 -1.10 17.68 -14.63
C PHE A 53 -0.96 18.76 -13.55
N GLY A 54 -1.27 18.40 -12.30
CA GLY A 54 -0.85 19.17 -11.13
C GLY A 54 0.57 18.79 -10.68
N VAL A 55 0.81 18.71 -9.38
CA VAL A 55 2.12 18.36 -8.82
C VAL A 55 1.99 17.09 -7.99
N LYS A 56 3.01 16.24 -8.02
CA LYS A 56 3.06 15.03 -7.19
C LYS A 56 4.32 15.03 -6.34
N THR A 57 4.21 14.66 -5.06
CA THR A 57 5.35 14.35 -4.18
C THR A 57 5.38 12.86 -3.83
N PHE A 58 6.17 12.46 -2.83
CA PHE A 58 6.18 11.06 -2.37
C PHE A 58 4.92 10.70 -1.56
N ASN A 59 4.29 11.67 -0.92
CA ASN A 59 3.17 11.45 0.01
C ASN A 59 1.89 12.24 -0.35
N SER A 60 1.93 13.04 -1.41
CA SER A 60 0.79 13.87 -1.80
C SER A 60 0.72 14.09 -3.30
N PHE A 61 -0.42 14.61 -3.73
CA PHE A 61 -0.65 15.12 -5.06
C PHE A 61 -1.50 16.38 -4.98
N ASP A 62 -1.34 17.24 -5.98
CA ASP A 62 -2.15 18.42 -6.24
C ASP A 62 -2.82 18.25 -7.61
N ILE A 63 -4.02 18.81 -7.76
CA ILE A 63 -4.72 18.89 -9.03
C ILE A 63 -4.18 20.05 -9.89
N ALA A 64 -4.53 20.07 -11.19
CA ALA A 64 -4.15 21.19 -12.04
C ALA A 64 -4.84 22.50 -11.60
N PRO A 65 -4.17 23.67 -11.71
CA PRO A 65 -4.74 24.95 -11.31
C PRO A 65 -6.09 25.22 -12.01
N GLY A 66 -7.10 25.61 -11.24
CA GLY A 66 -8.44 25.91 -11.75
C GLY A 66 -9.35 24.68 -11.88
N CYS A 67 -8.86 23.48 -11.58
CA CYS A 67 -9.67 22.26 -11.61
C CYS A 67 -10.64 22.14 -10.42
N GLU A 68 -10.51 23.00 -9.40
CA GLU A 68 -11.43 23.07 -8.26
C GLU A 68 -12.88 23.34 -8.73
N ALA A 69 -13.05 24.03 -9.86
CA ALA A 69 -14.35 24.28 -10.48
C ALA A 69 -14.98 23.03 -11.12
N ASN A 70 -14.22 21.96 -11.36
CA ASN A 70 -14.75 20.71 -11.88
C ASN A 70 -15.43 19.92 -10.73
N PRO A 71 -16.73 19.61 -10.81
CA PRO A 71 -17.44 18.92 -9.73
C PRO A 71 -16.95 17.48 -9.46
N TRP A 72 -16.08 16.93 -10.32
CA TRP A 72 -15.54 15.58 -10.21
C TRP A 72 -14.10 15.51 -9.69
N HIS A 73 -13.46 16.64 -9.34
CA HIS A 73 -12.05 16.64 -8.93
C HIS A 73 -11.77 15.71 -7.72
N TRP A 74 -12.70 15.61 -6.77
CA TRP A 74 -12.62 14.71 -5.61
C TRP A 74 -12.48 13.23 -5.98
N ALA A 75 -12.93 12.82 -7.17
CA ALA A 75 -12.83 11.43 -7.61
C ALA A 75 -11.36 11.00 -7.79
N ALA A 76 -10.45 11.94 -8.05
CA ALA A 76 -9.01 11.68 -8.05
C ALA A 76 -8.54 11.22 -6.67
N THR A 77 -9.03 11.83 -5.58
CA THR A 77 -8.74 11.45 -4.19
C THR A 77 -9.26 10.06 -3.82
N LEU A 78 -10.27 9.52 -4.50
CA LEU A 78 -10.69 8.12 -4.26
C LEU A 78 -9.91 7.09 -5.10
N ALA A 79 -9.23 7.53 -6.16
CA ALA A 79 -8.56 6.62 -7.08
C ALA A 79 -7.40 5.86 -6.40
N GLY A 80 -6.61 6.52 -5.55
CA GLY A 80 -5.55 5.88 -4.76
C GLY A 80 -6.09 4.79 -3.83
N PRO A 81 -7.05 5.08 -2.92
CA PRO A 81 -7.71 4.07 -2.10
C PRO A 81 -8.27 2.90 -2.90
N ALA A 82 -8.96 3.17 -4.02
CA ALA A 82 -9.50 2.12 -4.87
C ALA A 82 -8.40 1.19 -5.41
N PHE A 83 -7.26 1.75 -5.84
CA PHE A 83 -6.08 0.98 -6.24
C PHE A 83 -5.52 0.14 -5.09
N THR A 84 -5.32 0.75 -3.92
CA THR A 84 -4.79 0.08 -2.71
C THR A 84 -5.70 -1.06 -2.26
N PHE A 85 -7.01 -0.85 -2.19
CA PHE A 85 -7.96 -1.90 -1.87
C PHE A 85 -7.95 -3.01 -2.91
N GLY A 86 -7.84 -2.66 -4.20
CA GLY A 86 -7.67 -3.63 -5.28
C GLY A 86 -6.47 -4.54 -5.06
N LEU A 87 -5.31 -3.98 -4.72
CA LEU A 87 -4.10 -4.75 -4.42
C LEU A 87 -4.24 -5.61 -3.15
N MET A 88 -4.85 -5.09 -2.09
CA MET A 88 -5.09 -5.84 -0.85
C MET A 88 -6.01 -7.05 -1.11
N TRP A 89 -7.10 -6.85 -1.84
CA TRP A 89 -8.00 -7.93 -2.23
C TRP A 89 -7.34 -8.92 -3.18
N TRP A 90 -6.53 -8.46 -4.14
CA TRP A 90 -5.72 -9.33 -4.98
C TRP A 90 -4.79 -10.20 -4.14
N GLY A 91 -4.12 -9.62 -3.13
CA GLY A 91 -3.30 -10.36 -2.19
C GLY A 91 -4.09 -11.41 -1.41
N ALA A 92 -5.31 -11.08 -0.99
CA ALA A 92 -6.21 -12.03 -0.32
C ALA A 92 -6.64 -13.19 -1.24
N LEU A 93 -6.83 -12.95 -2.55
CA LEU A 93 -7.08 -14.00 -3.53
C LEU A 93 -5.85 -14.89 -3.74
N LEU A 94 -4.65 -14.31 -3.79
CA LEU A 94 -3.39 -15.07 -3.89
C LEU A 94 -3.17 -15.98 -2.67
N LEU A 95 -3.57 -15.56 -1.47
CA LEU A 95 -3.53 -16.40 -0.26
C LEU A 95 -4.38 -17.68 -0.36
N ARG A 96 -5.41 -17.69 -1.22
CA ARG A 96 -6.28 -18.85 -1.43
C ARG A 96 -5.70 -19.87 -2.41
N ARG A 97 -4.66 -19.52 -3.16
CA ARG A 97 -4.03 -20.41 -4.15
C ARG A 97 -3.24 -21.52 -3.46
N GLN A 98 -2.94 -22.60 -4.18
CA GLN A 98 -2.19 -23.73 -3.64
C GLN A 98 -0.68 -23.46 -3.54
N SER A 99 -0.13 -22.59 -4.40
CA SER A 99 1.29 -22.30 -4.44
C SER A 99 1.73 -21.51 -3.21
N THR A 100 2.73 -22.01 -2.48
CA THR A 100 3.37 -21.27 -1.36
C THR A 100 3.91 -19.92 -1.81
N SER A 101 4.46 -19.85 -3.04
CA SER A 101 4.97 -18.63 -3.66
C SER A 101 3.90 -17.56 -3.77
N ASP A 102 2.73 -17.93 -4.29
CA ASP A 102 1.60 -17.02 -4.47
C ASP A 102 1.11 -16.51 -3.12
N ARG A 103 1.08 -17.37 -2.09
CA ARG A 103 0.66 -16.95 -0.75
C ARG A 103 1.62 -15.97 -0.10
N GLN A 104 2.93 -16.17 -0.26
CA GLN A 104 3.91 -15.22 0.27
C GLN A 104 3.79 -13.85 -0.41
N ILE A 105 3.59 -13.83 -1.74
CA ILE A 105 3.30 -12.60 -2.47
C ILE A 105 1.98 -12.00 -1.99
N GLY A 106 0.94 -12.80 -1.82
CA GLY A 106 -0.37 -12.34 -1.38
C GLY A 106 -0.32 -11.70 0.01
N PHE A 107 0.40 -12.32 0.94
CA PHE A 107 0.67 -11.76 2.26
C PHE A 107 1.42 -10.44 2.14
N ALA A 108 2.54 -10.42 1.42
CA ALA A 108 3.34 -9.21 1.24
C ALA A 108 2.54 -8.07 0.60
N LEU A 109 1.69 -8.36 -0.40
CA LEU A 109 0.91 -7.36 -1.10
C LEU A 109 -0.15 -6.71 -0.20
N ILE A 110 -0.78 -7.47 0.71
CA ILE A 110 -1.72 -6.91 1.69
C ILE A 110 -1.01 -5.90 2.60
N PHE A 111 0.14 -6.28 3.17
CA PHE A 111 0.81 -5.46 4.20
C PHE A 111 1.68 -4.34 3.61
N ALA A 112 2.22 -4.51 2.40
CA ALA A 112 2.94 -3.45 1.67
C ALA A 112 2.04 -2.26 1.30
N ASN A 113 0.71 -2.43 1.36
CA ASN A 113 -0.30 -1.41 1.09
C ASN A 113 -0.74 -0.62 2.34
N PHE A 114 0.07 -0.63 3.41
CA PHE A 114 -0.15 0.11 4.67
C PHE A 114 -1.57 0.03 5.22
N PRO A 115 -2.08 -1.17 5.58
CA PRO A 115 -3.44 -1.28 6.09
C PRO A 115 -3.70 -0.41 7.34
N ILE A 116 -2.66 -0.07 8.10
CA ILE A 116 -2.74 0.88 9.22
C ILE A 116 -3.22 2.27 8.80
N ASN A 117 -2.82 2.77 7.62
CA ASN A 117 -3.28 4.07 7.13
C ASN A 117 -4.80 4.05 6.89
N ARG A 118 -5.32 2.92 6.39
CA ARG A 118 -6.74 2.79 6.07
C ARG A 118 -7.59 2.50 7.31
N LEU A 119 -7.09 1.71 8.25
CA LEU A 119 -7.86 1.29 9.42
C LEU A 119 -7.73 2.25 10.61
N PHE A 120 -6.54 2.82 10.84
CA PHE A 120 -6.28 3.69 11.99
C PHE A 120 -6.37 5.17 11.63
N PHE A 121 -5.83 5.61 10.50
CA PHE A 121 -5.75 7.04 10.21
C PHE A 121 -7.12 7.64 9.84
N VAL A 122 -8.04 6.81 9.34
CA VAL A 122 -9.46 7.19 9.21
C VAL A 122 -10.10 7.61 10.54
N LEU A 123 -9.65 7.07 11.67
CA LEU A 123 -10.19 7.44 12.99
C LEU A 123 -9.78 8.85 13.43
N ILE A 124 -8.66 9.36 12.90
CA ILE A 124 -8.10 10.67 13.24
C ILE A 124 -8.16 11.65 12.06
N TYR A 125 -9.06 11.42 11.10
CA TYR A 125 -9.31 12.30 9.95
C TYR A 125 -8.11 12.44 8.99
N ALA A 126 -7.17 11.51 8.99
CA ALA A 126 -5.88 11.63 8.32
C ALA A 126 -5.69 10.62 7.17
N ASN A 127 -6.73 10.42 6.35
CA ASN A 127 -6.67 9.56 5.16
C ASN A 127 -7.53 10.07 4.00
N ASP A 128 -7.23 9.60 2.79
CA ASP A 128 -7.87 10.04 1.55
C ASP A 128 -9.38 9.75 1.51
N GLU A 129 -9.81 8.63 2.11
CA GLU A 129 -11.24 8.28 2.14
C GLU A 129 -12.05 9.33 2.93
N TYR A 130 -11.50 9.83 4.04
CA TYR A 130 -12.14 10.92 4.79
C TYR A 130 -12.04 12.25 4.06
N ASP A 131 -10.90 12.56 3.45
CA ASP A 131 -10.74 13.78 2.67
C ASP A 131 -11.77 13.86 1.52
N ALA A 132 -11.93 12.77 0.76
CA ALA A 132 -12.94 12.70 -0.29
C ALA A 132 -14.37 12.82 0.26
N ALA A 133 -14.69 12.13 1.36
CA ALA A 133 -16.01 12.21 1.99
C ALA A 133 -16.34 13.61 2.51
N PHE A 134 -15.34 14.30 3.07
CA PHE A 134 -15.44 15.69 3.50
C PHE A 134 -15.78 16.62 2.34
N HIS A 135 -15.11 16.48 1.19
CA HIS A 135 -15.40 17.31 0.01
C HIS A 135 -16.79 17.03 -0.59
N LEU A 136 -17.28 15.79 -0.50
CA LEU A 136 -18.59 15.39 -1.02
C LEU A 136 -19.77 15.79 -0.14
N PHE A 137 -19.65 15.60 1.17
CA PHE A 137 -20.77 15.67 2.11
C PHE A 137 -20.60 16.73 3.20
N GLY A 138 -19.47 17.44 3.21
CA GLY A 138 -19.12 18.41 4.25
C GLY A 138 -18.63 17.76 5.54
N ARG A 139 -18.29 18.60 6.53
CA ARG A 139 -17.83 18.12 7.86
C ARG A 139 -19.02 17.78 8.73
N SER A 140 -19.14 16.50 9.10
CA SER A 140 -20.02 16.07 10.18
C SER A 140 -19.51 14.77 10.80
N GLU A 141 -19.87 14.55 12.07
CA GLU A 141 -19.60 13.29 12.78
C GLU A 141 -20.23 12.09 12.06
N LEU A 142 -21.42 12.28 11.46
CA LEU A 142 -22.09 11.23 10.71
C LEU A 142 -21.29 10.83 9.47
N VAL A 143 -20.78 11.80 8.69
CA VAL A 143 -19.93 11.53 7.53
C VAL A 143 -18.65 10.80 7.94
N HIS A 144 -18.03 11.21 9.05
CA HIS A 144 -16.85 10.53 9.58
C HIS A 144 -17.14 9.08 9.96
N LEU A 145 -18.21 8.82 10.73
CA LEU A 145 -18.61 7.49 11.14
C LEU A 145 -18.91 6.58 9.94
N LEU A 146 -19.63 7.10 8.94
CA LEU A 146 -19.94 6.36 7.71
C LEU A 146 -18.67 6.06 6.91
N THR A 147 -17.71 6.99 6.89
CA THR A 147 -16.42 6.79 6.23
C THR A 147 -15.60 5.71 6.92
N ILE A 148 -15.54 5.71 8.26
CA ILE A 148 -14.90 4.64 9.03
C ILE A 148 -15.55 3.29 8.70
N ALA A 149 -16.89 3.23 8.76
CA ALA A 149 -17.63 1.99 8.49
C ALA A 149 -17.37 1.46 7.08
N ALA A 150 -17.45 2.32 6.06
CA ALA A 150 -17.19 1.95 4.66
C ALA A 150 -15.74 1.51 4.44
N THR A 151 -14.78 2.26 4.98
CA THR A 151 -13.35 1.95 4.87
C THR A 151 -13.03 0.61 5.54
N TRP A 152 -13.53 0.38 6.76
CA TRP A 152 -13.33 -0.88 7.47
C TRP A 152 -14.01 -2.06 6.79
N LEU A 153 -15.20 -1.86 6.22
CA LEU A 153 -15.90 -2.91 5.48
C LEU A 153 -15.06 -3.44 4.31
N ILE A 154 -14.29 -2.57 3.64
CA ILE A 154 -13.46 -2.92 2.49
C ILE A 154 -12.07 -3.39 2.92
N ALA A 155 -11.42 -2.70 3.86
CA ALA A 155 -10.03 -2.92 4.23
C ALA A 155 -9.84 -4.03 5.28
N LEU A 156 -10.78 -4.21 6.20
CA LEU A 156 -10.63 -5.17 7.30
C LEU A 156 -10.62 -6.64 6.82
N PRO A 157 -11.47 -7.07 5.86
CA PRO A 157 -11.46 -8.47 5.41
C PRO A 157 -10.10 -8.99 4.90
N PRO A 158 -9.40 -8.33 3.96
CA PRO A 158 -8.09 -8.81 3.50
C PRO A 158 -7.05 -8.81 4.64
N VAL A 159 -7.11 -7.85 5.57
CA VAL A 159 -6.22 -7.81 6.76
C VAL A 159 -6.47 -8.99 7.68
N VAL A 160 -7.73 -9.31 7.97
CA VAL A 160 -8.11 -10.48 8.79
C VAL A 160 -7.71 -11.79 8.09
N ILE A 161 -7.86 -11.88 6.77
CA ILE A 161 -7.38 -13.02 5.98
C ILE A 161 -5.85 -13.14 6.10
N GLY A 162 -5.11 -12.04 5.98
CA GLY A 162 -3.66 -12.00 6.17
C GLY A 162 -3.23 -12.43 7.57
N TYR A 163 -3.89 -11.93 8.62
CA TYR A 163 -3.66 -12.33 10.01
C TYR A 163 -3.84 -13.83 10.22
N ARG A 164 -4.97 -14.38 9.74
CA ARG A 164 -5.29 -15.81 9.88
C ARG A 164 -4.33 -16.71 9.11
N ALA A 165 -3.73 -16.22 8.03
CA ALA A 165 -2.78 -16.97 7.23
C ALA A 165 -1.43 -17.19 7.93
N ILE A 166 -1.05 -16.36 8.92
CA ILE A 166 0.24 -16.49 9.62
C ILE A 166 0.29 -17.80 10.43
N ALA A 167 1.26 -18.67 10.13
CA ALA A 167 1.49 -19.92 10.85
C ALA A 167 2.69 -19.89 11.80
N ASN A 168 3.40 -18.77 11.88
CA ASN A 168 4.50 -18.62 12.83
C ASN A 168 3.98 -18.62 14.28
N PRO A 169 4.76 -19.15 15.24
CA PRO A 169 4.48 -18.94 16.66
C PRO A 169 4.52 -17.44 16.98
N LYS A 170 3.76 -17.00 17.99
CA LYS A 170 3.55 -15.58 18.32
C LYS A 170 2.93 -14.79 17.16
N ARG A 171 1.92 -15.37 16.49
CA ARG A 171 1.16 -14.75 15.39
C ARG A 171 0.83 -13.25 15.60
N PRO A 172 0.34 -12.81 16.78
CA PRO A 172 0.03 -11.39 16.99
C PRO A 172 1.23 -10.46 16.84
N LEU A 173 2.43 -10.91 17.25
CA LEU A 173 3.66 -10.13 17.11
C LEU A 173 4.08 -10.00 15.64
N TRP A 174 4.01 -11.09 14.87
CA TRP A 174 4.28 -11.05 13.43
C TRP A 174 3.30 -10.14 12.71
N PHE A 175 2.02 -10.24 13.05
CA PHE A 175 1.01 -9.34 12.50
C PHE A 175 1.31 -7.87 12.83
N ALA A 176 1.55 -7.55 14.11
CA ALA A 176 1.85 -6.19 14.53
C ALA A 176 3.09 -5.64 13.81
N ALA A 177 4.14 -6.45 13.67
CA ALA A 177 5.34 -6.06 12.92
C ALA A 177 4.99 -5.72 11.45
N PHE A 178 4.29 -6.58 10.73
CA PHE A 178 3.93 -6.30 9.32
C PHE A 178 2.86 -5.22 9.15
N PHE A 179 2.06 -4.96 10.19
CA PHE A 179 1.06 -3.90 10.18
C PHE A 179 1.68 -2.51 10.40
N ILE A 180 2.71 -2.42 11.25
CA ILE A 180 3.35 -1.15 11.66
C ILE A 180 4.61 -0.85 10.85
N LEU A 181 5.46 -1.85 10.60
CA LEU A 181 6.79 -1.66 10.00
C LEU A 181 6.76 -0.96 8.62
N PRO A 182 5.86 -1.32 7.68
CA PRO A 182 5.76 -0.60 6.41
C PRO A 182 5.53 0.90 6.62
N PHE A 183 4.62 1.26 7.53
CA PHE A 183 4.31 2.66 7.81
C PHE A 183 5.51 3.40 8.40
N VAL A 184 6.17 2.83 9.41
CA VAL A 184 7.38 3.43 9.99
C VAL A 184 8.47 3.61 8.93
N PHE A 185 8.65 2.61 8.06
CA PHE A 185 9.60 2.69 6.96
C PHE A 185 9.24 3.81 5.97
N VAL A 186 7.99 3.93 5.51
CA VAL A 186 7.61 5.00 4.59
C VAL A 186 7.68 6.38 5.24
N LEU A 187 7.25 6.52 6.49
CA LEU A 187 7.37 7.78 7.22
C LEU A 187 8.84 8.23 7.31
N THR A 188 9.74 7.34 7.70
CA THR A 188 11.15 7.70 7.89
C THR A 188 11.92 7.83 6.57
N PHE A 189 11.72 6.91 5.64
CA PHE A 189 12.46 6.89 4.38
C PHE A 189 11.83 7.78 3.31
N ALA A 190 10.54 7.61 3.00
CA ALA A 190 9.91 8.38 1.93
C ALA A 190 9.58 9.81 2.37
N ALA A 191 8.87 10.00 3.49
CA ALA A 191 8.44 11.34 3.91
C ALA A 191 9.59 12.17 4.50
N VAL A 192 10.34 11.64 5.47
CA VAL A 192 11.42 12.42 6.12
C VAL A 192 12.66 12.53 5.24
N PHE A 193 13.18 11.41 4.73
CA PHE A 193 14.45 11.45 4.00
C PHE A 193 14.30 11.84 2.51
N LEU A 194 13.46 11.15 1.73
CA LEU A 194 13.36 11.42 0.29
C LEU A 194 12.61 12.72 0.00
N GLU A 195 11.51 12.97 0.68
CA GLU A 195 10.69 14.16 0.44
C GLU A 195 11.21 15.38 1.18
N ASN A 196 11.19 15.40 2.50
CA ASN A 196 11.56 16.61 3.25
C ASN A 196 13.04 16.97 3.02
N TYR A 197 13.95 16.03 3.26
CA TYR A 197 15.38 16.33 3.14
C TYR A 197 15.86 16.43 1.68
N LEU A 198 15.71 15.40 0.85
CA LEU A 198 16.27 15.44 -0.50
C LEU A 198 15.47 16.33 -1.46
N LEU A 199 14.15 16.18 -1.54
CA LEU A 199 13.33 16.89 -2.52
C LEU A 199 13.07 18.35 -2.14
N LEU A 200 12.62 18.61 -0.91
CA LEU A 200 12.17 19.93 -0.49
C LEU A 200 13.32 20.81 0.00
N GLU A 201 14.19 20.31 0.89
CA GLU A 201 15.31 21.10 1.43
C GLU A 201 16.52 21.18 0.49
N LYS A 202 16.92 20.05 -0.12
CA LYS A 202 18.10 20.01 -1.00
C LYS A 202 17.78 20.25 -2.48
N HIS A 203 16.50 20.30 -2.85
CA HIS A 203 16.06 20.39 -4.25
C HIS A 203 16.71 19.34 -5.17
N PHE A 204 17.09 18.19 -4.60
CA PHE A 204 17.81 17.14 -5.32
C PHE A 204 16.86 16.47 -6.31
N LEU A 205 17.18 16.56 -7.62
CA LEU A 205 16.33 16.06 -8.70
C LEU A 205 14.88 16.57 -8.61
N ALA A 206 14.70 17.82 -8.17
CA ALA A 206 13.39 18.44 -7.97
C ALA A 206 12.72 18.96 -9.25
N SER A 207 13.46 19.01 -10.38
CA SER A 207 12.87 19.35 -11.67
C SER A 207 11.82 18.30 -12.06
N ARG A 208 10.74 18.78 -12.69
CA ARG A 208 9.51 18.00 -12.87
C ARG A 208 9.28 17.65 -14.33
N VAL A 209 8.75 16.46 -14.55
CA VAL A 209 8.20 16.01 -15.83
C VAL A 209 6.76 15.57 -15.56
N LEU A 210 5.81 16.14 -16.30
CA LEU A 210 4.37 15.92 -16.08
C LEU A 210 3.96 16.15 -14.60
N GLY A 211 4.53 17.16 -13.93
CA GLY A 211 4.24 17.44 -12.52
C GLY A 211 4.96 16.55 -11.50
N VAL A 212 5.73 15.55 -11.95
CA VAL A 212 6.41 14.58 -11.09
C VAL A 212 7.92 14.89 -11.04
N PRO A 213 8.51 15.10 -9.86
CA PRO A 213 9.97 15.23 -9.72
C PRO A 213 10.74 14.01 -10.22
N TRP A 214 11.88 14.23 -10.87
CA TRP A 214 12.77 13.13 -11.31
C TRP A 214 13.19 12.20 -10.19
N LEU A 215 13.36 12.71 -8.96
CA LEU A 215 13.71 11.89 -7.80
C LEU A 215 12.72 10.74 -7.60
N ILE A 216 11.42 10.99 -7.76
CA ILE A 216 10.37 9.97 -7.58
C ILE A 216 10.51 8.89 -8.65
N LEU A 217 10.71 9.28 -9.90
CA LEU A 217 10.87 8.34 -11.02
C LEU A 217 12.11 7.45 -10.85
N VAL A 218 13.21 8.03 -10.37
CA VAL A 218 14.43 7.28 -10.05
C VAL A 218 14.19 6.29 -8.92
N VAL A 219 13.55 6.73 -7.82
CA VAL A 219 13.23 5.85 -6.69
C VAL A 219 12.26 4.74 -7.09
N GLU A 220 11.28 5.04 -7.94
CA GLU A 220 10.35 4.05 -8.50
C GLU A 220 11.11 2.99 -9.31
N GLY A 221 11.95 3.43 -10.25
CA GLY A 221 12.74 2.53 -11.09
C GLY A 221 13.73 1.68 -10.30
N LEU A 222 14.38 2.26 -9.29
CA LEU A 222 15.27 1.54 -8.39
C LEU A 222 14.50 0.52 -7.53
N SER A 223 13.36 0.91 -6.96
CA SER A 223 12.49 0.01 -6.20
C SER A 223 12.01 -1.16 -7.06
N LEU A 224 11.66 -0.91 -8.33
CA LEU A 224 11.28 -1.94 -9.27
C LEU A 224 12.43 -2.92 -9.53
N ALA A 225 13.63 -2.41 -9.83
CA ALA A 225 14.81 -3.23 -10.06
C ALA A 225 15.18 -4.08 -8.83
N ILE A 226 15.16 -3.48 -7.64
CA ILE A 226 15.42 -4.16 -6.36
C ILE A 226 14.37 -5.25 -6.13
N TYR A 227 13.08 -4.94 -6.30
CA TYR A 227 12.02 -5.93 -6.15
C TYR A 227 12.23 -7.11 -7.10
N TYR A 228 12.52 -6.87 -8.39
CA TYR A 228 12.76 -7.95 -9.34
C TYR A 228 14.01 -8.79 -9.01
N ALA A 229 15.07 -8.18 -8.48
CA ALA A 229 16.28 -8.86 -8.07
C ALA A 229 16.05 -9.80 -6.87
N PHE A 230 15.23 -9.37 -5.90
CA PHE A 230 15.04 -10.07 -4.62
C PHE A 230 13.66 -10.76 -4.44
N ARG A 231 12.72 -10.65 -5.38
CA ARG A 231 11.37 -11.25 -5.28
C ARG A 231 11.38 -12.78 -5.04
N ARG A 232 12.45 -13.46 -5.44
CA ARG A 232 12.62 -14.90 -5.18
C ARG A 232 12.75 -15.21 -3.69
N ASP A 233 13.44 -14.34 -2.94
CA ASP A 233 13.56 -14.44 -1.49
C ASP A 233 12.22 -14.17 -0.78
N LEU A 234 11.40 -13.28 -1.36
CA LEU A 234 10.03 -13.03 -0.87
C LEU A 234 9.12 -14.26 -1.05
N THR A 235 9.29 -15.02 -2.14
CA THR A 235 8.49 -16.23 -2.42
C THR A 235 9.03 -17.51 -1.75
N GLY A 236 10.19 -17.46 -1.10
CA GLY A 236 10.84 -18.63 -0.50
C GLY A 236 11.42 -19.63 -1.51
N ARG A 237 11.48 -19.29 -2.81
CA ARG A 237 12.15 -20.11 -3.82
C ARG A 237 13.66 -19.88 -3.73
N ARG A 238 14.40 -20.79 -3.09
CA ARG A 238 15.88 -20.76 -3.12
C ARG A 238 16.38 -20.96 -4.56
N ARG A 239 17.53 -20.37 -4.91
CA ARG A 239 18.29 -20.82 -6.07
C ARG A 239 18.75 -22.26 -5.79
N LEU A 240 18.58 -23.15 -6.76
CA LEU A 240 19.12 -24.51 -6.76
C LEU A 240 20.65 -24.51 -7.02
N SER A 241 21.38 -23.53 -6.50
CA SER A 241 22.82 -23.38 -6.74
C SER A 241 23.41 -22.59 -5.59
N ASP A 242 23.75 -23.32 -4.54
CA ASP A 242 24.96 -23.17 -3.73
C ASP A 242 25.41 -24.59 -3.36
#